data_AF-A0A7W0Y592-F1
#
_entry.id   AF-A0A7W0Y592-F1
#
_cell.length_a   1.000
_cell.length_b   1.000
_cell.length_c   1.000
_cell.angle_alpha   90.00
_cell.angle_beta   90.00
_cell.angle_gamma   90.00
#
_symmetry.space_group_name_H-M   'P 1'
#
loop_
_entity.id
_entity.type
_entity.pdbx_description
1 polymer ?
#
loop_
_entity_poly.entity_id
_entity_poly.type
_entity_poly.pdbx_seq_one_letter_code
_entity_poly.pdbx_strand_id
1 'polypeptide(L)'
;MTITSALLLSLMSSACVARGGFQVGSSSTAGAAVASAPAGDPDGAYAGPSEVTGSGTSADAPVTGPAEPSWDDFAFAVRERTGTYYGPWIISKLTTFKVGKACWAKMSSADAAPVNTAGYYIRNVHELAKLTTGEDWDRIENQHGDRAKDRRLVEPLMDRFASQFHMTIAVEGDDCSVERDALWISYWYQIAETFAAYPPLSGKLFVTLNVTNTRDVTVEVDDTGSHFTITAPRDIEAKGWHEKMEKPFRKVARKL
;
A
#
# COMPACT_ATOMS: atom_id res chain seq x y z
N MET A 1 -56.63 -21.69 -2.30
CA MET A 1 -56.25 -22.52 -3.46
C MET A 1 -54.79 -22.88 -3.26
N THR A 2 -54.56 -24.14 -2.89
CA THR A 2 -53.29 -24.69 -2.42
C THR A 2 -52.79 -25.59 -3.54
N ILE A 3 -51.59 -25.37 -4.05
CA ILE A 3 -50.90 -26.35 -4.90
C ILE A 3 -49.51 -26.59 -4.30
N THR A 4 -49.44 -27.74 -3.66
CA THR A 4 -48.28 -28.45 -3.16
C THR A 4 -47.69 -29.23 -4.32
N SER A 5 -46.38 -29.12 -4.59
CA SER A 5 -45.65 -30.15 -5.33
C SER A 5 -44.26 -30.31 -4.75
N ALA A 6 -43.95 -31.56 -4.44
CA ALA A 6 -42.83 -32.04 -3.66
C ALA A 6 -41.96 -32.99 -4.51
N LEU A 7 -40.78 -33.32 -3.95
CA LEU A 7 -39.86 -34.42 -4.30
C LEU A 7 -39.11 -34.27 -5.64
N LEU A 8 -37.82 -34.62 -5.78
CA LEU A 8 -37.21 -35.90 -5.40
C LEU A 8 -35.68 -35.84 -5.20
N LEU A 9 -35.19 -36.75 -4.34
CA LEU A 9 -33.81 -37.11 -4.00
C LEU A 9 -32.99 -37.63 -5.20
N SER A 10 -31.66 -37.48 -5.13
CA SER A 10 -30.75 -38.60 -5.41
C SER A 10 -29.47 -38.50 -4.57
N LEU A 11 -29.30 -39.47 -3.68
CA LEU A 11 -28.03 -39.87 -3.06
C LEU A 11 -27.19 -40.63 -4.10
N MET A 12 -25.86 -40.49 -4.05
CA MET A 12 -24.97 -41.65 -4.18
C MET A 12 -23.66 -41.45 -3.42
N SER A 13 -23.43 -42.38 -2.50
CA SER A 13 -22.20 -42.64 -1.75
C SER A 13 -21.19 -43.43 -2.59
N SER A 14 -19.90 -43.26 -2.28
CA SER A 14 -18.79 -44.26 -2.31
C SER A 14 -17.48 -43.52 -2.59
N ALA A 15 -16.29 -43.90 -2.11
CA ALA A 15 -15.83 -44.75 -1.03
C ALA A 15 -14.31 -44.46 -0.89
N CYS A 16 -13.74 -44.87 0.23
CA CYS A 16 -12.34 -44.76 0.66
C CYS A 16 -11.26 -45.03 -0.40
N VAL A 17 -10.16 -44.27 -0.34
CA VAL A 17 -8.79 -44.80 -0.53
C VAL A 17 -7.85 -44.17 0.50
N ALA A 18 -7.12 -45.04 1.19
CA ALA A 18 -6.12 -44.75 2.20
C ALA A 18 -4.71 -44.58 1.62
N ARG A 19 -3.79 -44.14 2.49
CA ARG A 19 -2.32 -44.22 2.47
C ARG A 19 -1.55 -43.14 1.72
N GLY A 20 -0.73 -42.43 2.50
CA GLY A 20 0.43 -41.69 2.05
C GLY A 20 1.01 -40.87 3.19
N GLY A 21 1.74 -41.50 4.10
CA GLY A 21 2.53 -40.79 5.11
C GLY A 21 3.61 -39.97 4.41
N PHE A 22 3.58 -38.65 4.62
CA PHE A 22 4.60 -37.73 4.15
C PHE A 22 5.33 -37.17 5.38
N GLN A 23 6.55 -37.66 5.62
CA GLN A 23 7.50 -37.06 6.55
C GLN A 23 8.05 -35.79 5.90
N VAL A 24 7.69 -34.62 6.43
CA VAL A 24 8.42 -33.37 6.15
C VAL A 24 9.50 -33.22 7.21
N GLY A 25 10.75 -33.42 6.80
CA GLY A 25 11.90 -33.07 7.61
C GLY A 25 11.97 -31.55 7.78
N SER A 26 11.93 -31.08 9.03
CA SER A 26 12.35 -29.73 9.39
C SER A 26 13.87 -29.68 9.40
N SER A 27 14.48 -29.07 8.38
CA SER A 27 15.84 -28.54 8.45
C SER A 27 15.79 -27.03 8.44
N SER A 28 15.71 -26.46 9.65
CA SER A 28 15.96 -25.03 9.91
C SER A 28 17.42 -24.72 9.61
N THR A 29 17.68 -24.03 8.51
CA THR A 29 18.92 -23.27 8.30
C THR A 29 18.56 -21.80 8.28
N ALA A 30 18.79 -21.14 9.41
CA ALA A 30 18.75 -19.70 9.53
C ALA A 30 19.93 -19.12 8.74
N GLY A 31 19.71 -18.83 7.45
CA GLY A 31 20.60 -18.00 6.66
C GLY A 31 20.33 -16.54 7.01
N ALA A 32 21.27 -15.90 7.71
CA ALA A 32 21.28 -14.46 7.88
C ALA A 32 21.29 -13.78 6.51
N ALA A 33 20.19 -13.10 6.16
CA ALA A 33 20.13 -12.25 4.98
C ALA A 33 21.06 -11.05 5.20
N VAL A 34 22.25 -11.11 4.58
CA VAL A 34 23.12 -9.96 4.46
C VAL A 34 22.43 -8.99 3.50
N ALA A 35 21.85 -7.92 4.04
CA ALA A 35 21.32 -6.82 3.26
C ALA A 35 22.47 -6.21 2.46
N SER A 36 22.59 -6.60 1.20
CA SER A 36 23.47 -5.93 0.25
C SER A 36 22.77 -4.62 -0.12
N ALA A 37 23.35 -3.49 0.26
CA ALA A 37 22.90 -2.18 -0.19
C ALA A 37 22.95 -2.15 -1.73
N PRO A 38 21.88 -1.68 -2.42
CA PRO A 38 21.93 -1.54 -3.87
C PRO A 38 23.02 -0.52 -4.23
N ALA A 39 23.84 -0.89 -5.22
CA ALA A 39 24.79 0.04 -5.84
C ALA A 39 24.01 1.25 -6.37
N GLY A 40 24.38 2.45 -5.93
CA GLY A 40 23.73 3.69 -6.32
C GLY A 40 23.66 3.84 -7.85
N ASP A 41 22.48 4.23 -8.34
CA ASP A 41 22.22 4.54 -9.75
C ASP A 41 23.06 5.79 -10.15
N PRO A 42 24.08 5.65 -11.02
CA PRO A 42 24.99 6.76 -11.35
C PRO A 42 24.31 7.86 -12.19
N ASP A 43 23.10 7.64 -12.71
CA ASP A 43 22.40 8.58 -13.59
C ASP A 43 21.18 9.27 -12.92
N GLY A 44 21.04 9.13 -11.60
CA GLY A 44 19.80 9.37 -10.87
C GLY A 44 19.50 10.81 -10.43
N ALA A 45 19.60 11.82 -11.30
CA ALA A 45 19.03 13.15 -11.02
C ALA A 45 17.50 13.07 -11.04
N TYR A 46 16.90 12.66 -9.94
CA TYR A 46 15.48 12.78 -9.69
C TYR A 46 15.18 14.25 -9.43
N ALA A 47 14.77 14.97 -10.47
CA ALA A 47 13.95 16.14 -10.29
C ALA A 47 12.61 15.60 -9.76
N GLY A 48 12.29 15.85 -8.49
CA GLY A 48 11.00 15.44 -7.94
C GLY A 48 9.82 15.96 -8.77
N PRO A 49 8.59 15.51 -8.48
CA PRO A 49 7.42 16.04 -9.15
C PRO A 49 7.43 17.57 -9.04
N SER A 50 7.50 18.26 -10.18
CA SER A 50 7.74 19.70 -10.22
C SER A 50 6.66 20.44 -9.44
N GLU A 51 7.06 21.12 -8.37
CA GLU A 51 6.23 22.18 -7.78
C GLU A 51 6.12 23.34 -8.77
N VAL A 52 4.90 23.76 -9.05
CA VAL A 52 4.64 25.06 -9.66
C VAL A 52 4.88 26.12 -8.59
N THR A 53 6.12 26.58 -8.46
CA THR A 53 6.46 27.73 -7.59
C THR A 53 6.57 29.01 -8.42
N GLY A 54 5.72 29.96 -8.09
CA GLY A 54 5.77 31.33 -8.59
C GLY A 54 7.06 32.04 -8.20
N SER A 55 7.50 32.90 -9.11
CA SER A 55 8.74 33.69 -9.07
C SER A 55 8.80 34.67 -7.89
N GLY A 56 9.99 34.83 -7.30
CA GLY A 56 10.26 35.87 -6.30
C GLY A 56 11.69 35.88 -5.79
N THR A 57 12.56 36.66 -6.44
CA THR A 57 13.95 36.94 -6.05
C THR A 57 14.00 37.80 -4.78
N SER A 58 14.70 37.39 -3.71
CA SER A 58 15.58 38.26 -2.89
C SER A 58 16.37 37.46 -1.85
N ALA A 59 17.62 37.90 -1.64
CA ALA A 59 18.58 37.36 -0.69
C ALA A 59 18.39 37.98 0.69
N ASP A 60 18.18 37.14 1.69
CA ASP A 60 18.60 37.33 3.09
C ASP A 60 18.50 35.95 3.76
N ALA A 61 19.63 35.36 4.10
CA ALA A 61 19.70 34.00 4.64
C ALA A 61 19.34 34.02 6.14
N PRO A 62 18.24 33.36 6.57
CA PRO A 62 18.07 33.01 7.97
C PRO A 62 18.87 31.74 8.26
N VAL A 63 19.48 31.70 9.44
CA VAL A 63 20.06 30.48 10.00
C VAL A 63 18.97 29.39 9.99
N THR A 64 19.15 28.40 9.14
CA THR A 64 18.28 27.25 9.00
C THR A 64 18.29 26.47 10.31
N GLY A 65 17.20 26.57 11.07
CA GLY A 65 16.83 25.49 11.97
C GLY A 65 16.68 24.18 11.19
N PRO A 66 16.56 23.02 11.86
CA PRO A 66 16.30 21.76 11.18
C PRO A 66 15.14 21.97 10.21
N ALA A 67 15.37 21.72 8.92
CA ALA A 67 14.33 21.81 7.91
C ALA A 67 13.12 20.98 8.40
N GLU A 68 11.91 21.51 8.23
CA GLU A 68 10.74 20.70 8.54
C GLU A 68 10.82 19.41 7.71
N PRO A 69 10.62 18.23 8.34
CA PRO A 69 10.63 16.97 7.62
C PRO A 69 9.60 17.06 6.51
N SER A 70 10.08 17.00 5.28
CA SER A 70 9.27 17.24 4.10
C SER A 70 8.73 15.92 3.58
N TRP A 71 7.62 16.03 2.86
CA TRP A 71 7.01 14.91 2.16
C TRP A 71 8.02 14.27 1.16
N ASP A 72 8.90 15.08 0.57
CA ASP A 72 9.99 14.65 -0.31
C ASP A 72 11.04 13.80 0.41
N ASP A 73 11.33 14.05 1.69
CA ASP A 73 12.30 13.27 2.45
C ASP A 73 11.84 11.82 2.66
N PHE A 74 10.54 11.62 2.94
CA PHE A 74 9.98 10.28 3.08
C PHE A 74 9.99 9.53 1.74
N ALA A 75 9.56 10.18 0.65
CA ALA A 75 9.56 9.57 -0.67
C ALA A 75 10.98 9.26 -1.16
N PHE A 76 11.95 10.14 -0.84
CA PHE A 76 13.36 9.90 -1.11
C PHE A 76 13.90 8.71 -0.32
N ALA A 77 13.63 8.62 0.99
CA ALA A 77 14.02 7.47 1.81
C ALA A 77 13.44 6.16 1.27
N VAL A 78 12.18 6.18 0.81
CA VAL A 78 11.53 5.04 0.16
C VAL A 78 12.20 4.70 -1.19
N ARG A 79 12.63 5.69 -1.97
CA ARG A 79 13.42 5.48 -3.19
C ARG A 79 14.72 4.75 -2.89
N GLU A 80 15.51 5.29 -1.97
CA GLU A 80 16.82 4.72 -1.61
C GLU A 80 16.67 3.29 -1.09
N ARG A 81 15.62 3.04 -0.32
CA ARG A 81 15.31 1.72 0.24
C ARG A 81 14.89 0.71 -0.83
N THR A 82 13.98 1.09 -1.72
CA THR A 82 13.34 0.15 -2.67
C THR A 82 14.11 0.01 -3.98
N GLY A 83 14.88 1.03 -4.37
CA GLY A 83 15.53 1.11 -5.68
C GLY A 83 14.57 1.30 -6.86
N THR A 84 13.26 1.44 -6.60
CA THR A 84 12.24 1.61 -7.64
C THR A 84 12.08 3.09 -8.01
N TYR A 85 11.85 3.39 -9.28
CA TYR A 85 11.64 4.77 -9.72
C TYR A 85 10.19 5.23 -9.57
N TYR A 86 9.22 4.37 -9.89
CA TYR A 86 7.80 4.66 -9.64
C TYR A 86 7.41 4.67 -8.14
N GLY A 87 8.20 4.05 -7.26
CA GLY A 87 7.88 3.94 -5.82
C GLY A 87 7.60 5.28 -5.13
N PRO A 88 8.51 6.27 -5.24
CA PRO A 88 8.29 7.63 -4.74
C PRO A 88 7.04 8.29 -5.30
N TRP A 89 6.67 8.03 -6.56
CA TRP A 89 5.46 8.56 -7.18
C TRP A 89 4.18 7.96 -6.58
N ILE A 90 4.18 6.68 -6.21
CA ILE A 90 3.06 6.07 -5.48
C ILE A 90 2.85 6.76 -4.13
N ILE A 91 3.94 7.08 -3.43
CA ILE A 91 3.87 7.83 -2.19
C ILE A 91 3.40 9.28 -2.45
N SER A 92 3.82 9.90 -3.56
CA SER A 92 3.58 11.33 -3.84
C SER A 92 2.24 11.70 -4.42
N LYS A 93 1.76 10.89 -5.35
CA LYS A 93 0.54 11.18 -6.11
C LYS A 93 -0.62 10.34 -5.63
N LEU A 94 -0.34 9.12 -5.17
CA LEU A 94 -1.37 8.14 -4.89
C LEU A 94 -1.65 7.96 -3.39
N THR A 95 -0.88 8.64 -2.53
CA THR A 95 -1.01 8.49 -1.08
C THR A 95 -0.99 9.86 -0.39
N THR A 96 -1.93 10.08 0.51
CA THR A 96 -1.95 11.26 1.40
C THR A 96 -1.78 10.80 2.84
N PHE A 97 -0.78 11.34 3.53
CA PHE A 97 -0.58 11.13 4.97
C PHE A 97 -1.02 12.39 5.73
N LYS A 98 -2.01 12.22 6.60
CA LYS A 98 -2.51 13.24 7.54
C LYS A 98 -2.09 12.83 8.95
N VAL A 99 -0.82 13.04 9.27
CA VAL A 99 -0.24 12.74 10.58
C VAL A 99 0.29 14.00 11.24
N GLY A 100 0.41 13.97 12.56
CA GLY A 100 0.96 15.08 13.35
C GLY A 100 2.44 15.35 13.05
N LYS A 101 2.92 16.54 13.46
CA LYS A 101 4.27 17.00 13.11
C LYS A 101 5.36 16.12 13.74
N ALA A 102 5.16 15.69 14.98
CA ALA A 102 6.10 14.82 15.68
C ALA A 102 6.13 13.40 15.07
N CYS A 103 4.98 12.88 14.66
CA CYS A 103 4.90 11.62 13.90
C CYS A 103 5.70 11.72 12.60
N TRP A 104 5.47 12.80 11.84
CA TRP A 104 6.15 13.03 10.56
C TRP A 104 7.67 13.03 10.66
N ALA A 105 8.21 13.71 11.66
CA ALA A 105 9.65 13.79 11.89
C ALA A 105 10.32 12.42 12.11
N LYS A 106 9.56 11.41 12.55
CA LYS A 106 10.05 10.05 12.78
C LYS A 106 9.86 9.14 11.56
N MET A 107 8.83 9.39 10.75
CA MET A 107 8.46 8.53 9.61
C MET A 107 9.50 8.51 8.49
N SER A 108 10.24 9.61 8.29
CA SER A 108 11.24 9.75 7.21
C SER A 108 12.61 9.14 7.50
N SER A 109 12.84 8.64 8.72
CA SER A 109 14.07 7.91 9.04
C SER A 109 14.17 6.63 8.19
N ALA A 110 15.33 6.41 7.57
CA ALA A 110 15.56 5.26 6.68
C ALA A 110 15.32 3.90 7.35
N ASP A 111 15.53 3.83 8.68
CA ASP A 111 15.32 2.61 9.48
C ASP A 111 13.91 2.48 10.06
N ALA A 112 13.07 3.51 9.89
CA ALA A 112 11.72 3.51 10.45
C ALA A 112 10.84 2.44 9.79
N ALA A 113 9.90 1.87 10.56
CA ALA A 113 8.97 0.88 10.02
C ALA A 113 8.14 1.41 8.84
N PRO A 114 7.68 2.69 8.79
CA PRO A 114 6.97 3.23 7.64
C PRO A 114 7.71 3.13 6.31
N VAL A 115 9.03 3.37 6.29
CA VAL A 115 9.84 3.25 5.06
C VAL A 115 9.90 1.79 4.59
N ASN A 116 10.04 0.85 5.52
CA ASN A 116 10.01 -0.57 5.20
C ASN A 116 8.64 -1.02 4.69
N THR A 117 7.56 -0.58 5.35
CA THR A 117 6.18 -0.89 4.96
C THR A 117 5.81 -0.27 3.61
N ALA A 118 6.33 0.92 3.31
CA ALA A 118 6.14 1.57 2.01
C ALA A 118 6.58 0.66 0.85
N GLY A 119 7.67 -0.09 0.99
CA GLY A 119 8.13 -1.02 -0.04
C GLY A 119 7.11 -2.12 -0.37
N TYR A 120 6.45 -2.68 0.64
CA TYR A 120 5.37 -3.65 0.43
C TYR A 120 4.12 -2.98 -0.16
N TYR A 121 3.76 -1.81 0.36
CA TYR A 121 2.64 -1.04 -0.15
C TYR A 121 2.80 -0.69 -1.64
N ILE A 122 3.98 -0.19 -2.05
CA ILE A 122 4.34 0.13 -3.42
C ILE A 122 4.14 -1.07 -4.35
N ARG A 123 4.63 -2.24 -3.94
CA ARG A 123 4.45 -3.48 -4.70
C ARG A 123 2.98 -3.86 -4.87
N ASN A 124 2.19 -3.75 -3.82
CA ASN A 124 0.75 -4.06 -3.89
C ASN A 124 -0.01 -3.07 -4.78
N VAL A 125 0.32 -1.77 -4.74
CA VAL A 125 -0.26 -0.76 -5.64
C VAL A 125 0.12 -1.03 -7.09
N HIS A 126 1.38 -1.40 -7.36
CA HIS A 126 1.83 -1.78 -8.69
C HIS A 126 1.11 -3.04 -9.21
N GLU A 127 0.93 -4.07 -8.38
CA GLU A 127 0.13 -5.24 -8.76
C GLU A 127 -1.34 -4.89 -9.01
N LEU A 128 -1.94 -4.00 -8.21
CA LEU A 128 -3.28 -3.49 -8.47
C LEU A 128 -3.35 -2.78 -9.82
N ALA A 129 -2.39 -1.91 -10.13
CA ALA A 129 -2.32 -1.21 -11.42
C ALA A 129 -2.22 -2.20 -12.58
N LYS A 130 -1.34 -3.21 -12.49
CA LYS A 130 -1.22 -4.29 -13.49
C LYS A 130 -2.55 -5.02 -13.71
N LEU A 131 -3.26 -5.37 -12.63
CA LEU A 131 -4.53 -6.09 -12.71
C LEU A 131 -5.69 -5.26 -13.29
N THR A 132 -5.71 -3.96 -12.99
CA THR A 132 -6.84 -3.08 -13.33
C THR A 132 -6.67 -2.38 -14.67
N THR A 133 -5.42 -2.09 -15.07
CA THR A 133 -5.10 -1.34 -16.29
C THR A 133 -4.27 -2.13 -17.30
N GLY A 134 -3.61 -3.21 -16.88
CA GLY A 134 -2.62 -3.93 -17.70
C GLY A 134 -1.25 -3.24 -17.76
N GLU A 135 -1.06 -2.12 -17.07
CA GLU A 135 0.18 -1.35 -17.07
C GLU A 135 1.18 -1.98 -16.09
N ASP A 136 2.30 -2.46 -16.63
CA ASP A 136 3.42 -2.97 -15.84
C ASP A 136 4.56 -1.94 -15.84
N TRP A 137 4.53 -1.03 -14.86
CA TRP A 137 5.49 0.08 -14.78
C TRP A 137 6.93 -0.40 -14.68
N ASP A 138 7.23 -1.41 -13.87
CA ASP A 138 8.59 -1.98 -13.75
C ASP A 138 9.10 -2.50 -15.10
N ARG A 139 8.26 -3.22 -15.86
CA ARG A 139 8.61 -3.67 -17.21
C ARG A 139 8.86 -2.49 -18.14
N ILE A 140 8.02 -1.45 -18.08
CA ILE A 140 8.12 -0.26 -18.94
C ILE A 140 9.40 0.53 -18.62
N GLU A 141 9.79 0.68 -17.36
CA GLU A 141 11.02 1.40 -16.96
C GLU A 141 12.32 0.73 -17.45
N ASN A 142 12.26 -0.56 -17.79
CA ASN A 142 13.42 -1.38 -18.10
C ASN A 142 13.45 -1.92 -19.55
N GLN A 143 12.55 -1.46 -20.43
CA GLN A 143 12.29 -2.11 -21.73
C GLN A 143 13.28 -1.74 -22.86
N HIS A 144 13.93 -0.58 -22.84
CA HIS A 144 14.74 -0.08 -23.98
C HIS A 144 16.20 0.24 -23.64
N GLY A 145 16.65 -0.03 -22.42
CA GLY A 145 18.03 0.22 -21.97
C GLY A 145 18.39 1.70 -21.75
N ASP A 146 17.51 2.62 -22.15
CA ASP A 146 17.56 4.04 -21.80
C ASP A 146 16.52 4.31 -20.70
N ARG A 147 16.92 4.02 -19.46
CA ARG A 147 16.05 4.16 -18.28
C ARG A 147 15.48 5.56 -18.14
N ALA A 148 16.23 6.60 -18.50
CA ALA A 148 15.76 7.97 -18.39
C ALA A 148 14.59 8.26 -19.34
N LYS A 149 14.62 7.73 -20.57
CA LYS A 149 13.47 7.83 -21.49
C LYS A 149 12.32 6.94 -21.07
N ASP A 150 12.60 5.71 -20.66
CA ASP A 150 11.59 4.74 -20.25
C ASP A 150 10.79 5.22 -19.03
N ARG A 151 11.47 5.82 -18.05
CA ARG A 151 10.85 6.45 -16.86
C ARG A 151 9.85 7.55 -17.22
N ARG A 152 10.12 8.37 -18.24
CA ARG A 152 9.19 9.41 -18.72
C ARG A 152 7.91 8.85 -19.32
N LEU A 153 7.92 7.59 -19.75
CA LEU A 153 6.71 6.93 -20.24
C LEU A 153 5.79 6.52 -19.09
N VAL A 154 6.32 6.33 -17.87
CA VAL A 154 5.55 5.87 -16.70
C VAL A 154 4.75 7.00 -16.07
N GLU A 155 5.30 8.21 -15.99
CA GLU A 155 4.62 9.38 -15.40
C GLU A 155 3.17 9.58 -15.89
N PRO A 156 2.88 9.65 -17.21
CA PRO A 156 1.50 9.82 -17.69
C PRO A 156 0.61 8.59 -17.42
N LEU A 157 1.18 7.40 -17.20
CA LEU A 157 0.42 6.21 -16.81
C LEU A 157 -0.03 6.33 -15.34
N MET A 158 0.89 6.76 -14.47
CA MET A 158 0.61 6.98 -13.05
C MET A 158 -0.41 8.09 -12.85
N ASP A 159 -0.34 9.18 -13.62
CA ASP A 159 -1.33 10.26 -13.56
C ASP A 159 -2.73 9.77 -13.95
N ARG A 160 -2.84 8.90 -14.97
CA ARG A 160 -4.13 8.26 -15.31
C ARG A 160 -4.60 7.35 -14.19
N PHE A 161 -3.70 6.55 -13.63
CA PHE A 161 -4.03 5.64 -12.54
C PHE A 161 -4.46 6.38 -11.26
N ALA A 162 -3.96 7.60 -11.01
CA ALA A 162 -4.40 8.45 -9.91
C ALA A 162 -5.91 8.79 -9.95
N SER A 163 -6.53 8.76 -11.14
CA SER A 163 -8.00 8.91 -11.27
C SER A 163 -8.79 7.66 -10.88
N GLN A 164 -8.10 6.55 -10.63
CA GLN A 164 -8.66 5.25 -10.26
C GLN A 164 -8.25 4.81 -8.86
N PHE A 165 -7.15 5.33 -8.33
CA PHE A 165 -6.61 4.91 -7.04
C PHE A 165 -6.11 6.08 -6.19
N HIS A 166 -6.50 6.08 -4.91
CA HIS A 166 -5.87 6.93 -3.90
C HIS A 166 -6.03 6.34 -2.49
N MET A 167 -5.00 6.45 -1.65
CA MET A 167 -5.01 6.06 -0.24
C MET A 167 -4.77 7.28 0.64
N THR A 168 -5.69 7.59 1.55
CA THR A 168 -5.47 8.56 2.63
C THR A 168 -5.28 7.83 3.95
N ILE A 169 -4.22 8.16 4.69
CA ILE A 169 -3.94 7.65 6.02
C ILE A 169 -3.93 8.83 6.98
N ALA A 170 -4.90 8.86 7.89
CA ALA A 170 -5.01 9.86 8.94
C ALA A 170 -4.77 9.20 10.30
N VAL A 171 -3.82 9.72 11.07
CA VAL A 171 -3.53 9.23 12.43
C VAL A 171 -3.80 10.37 13.41
N GLU A 172 -4.72 10.15 14.34
CA GLU A 172 -5.12 11.12 15.35
C GLU A 172 -3.99 11.39 16.36
N GLY A 173 -3.69 12.68 16.57
CA GLY A 173 -2.69 13.16 17.51
C GLY A 173 -1.50 13.84 16.82
N ASP A 174 -0.70 14.57 17.61
CA ASP A 174 0.53 15.19 17.10
C ASP A 174 1.68 14.18 16.89
N ASP A 175 1.62 13.07 17.63
CA ASP A 175 2.62 12.01 17.60
C ASP A 175 1.99 10.64 17.30
N CYS A 176 2.79 9.76 16.70
CA CYS A 176 2.44 8.38 16.40
C CYS A 176 3.67 7.48 16.64
N SER A 177 3.44 6.21 16.96
CA SER A 177 4.51 5.22 16.95
C SER A 177 4.94 4.94 15.50
N VAL A 178 6.25 4.89 15.23
CA VAL A 178 6.82 4.44 13.94
C VAL A 178 7.54 3.10 14.09
N GLU A 179 7.31 2.42 15.21
CA GLU A 179 7.83 1.08 15.47
C GLU A 179 7.08 0.04 14.65
N ARG A 180 7.68 -1.14 14.47
CA ARG A 180 7.13 -2.20 13.60
C ARG A 180 5.76 -2.72 14.03
N ASP A 181 5.44 -2.62 15.31
CA ASP A 181 4.19 -3.06 15.91
C ASP A 181 3.13 -1.95 16.03
N ALA A 182 3.41 -0.74 15.50
CA ALA A 182 2.43 0.33 15.46
C ALA A 182 1.20 -0.08 14.61
N LEU A 183 0.01 -0.09 15.21
CA LEU A 183 -1.20 -0.59 14.59
C LEU A 183 -1.54 0.09 13.25
N TRP A 184 -1.32 1.41 13.14
CA TRP A 184 -1.59 2.13 11.89
C TRP A 184 -0.72 1.64 10.72
N ILE A 185 0.51 1.19 11.00
CA ILE A 185 1.40 0.60 10.00
C ILE A 185 0.89 -0.79 9.61
N SER A 186 0.47 -1.60 10.58
CA SER A 186 -0.15 -2.90 10.31
C SER A 186 -1.44 -2.77 9.49
N TYR A 187 -2.26 -1.76 9.75
CA TYR A 187 -3.46 -1.47 8.96
C TYR A 187 -3.12 -1.04 7.54
N TRP A 188 -2.17 -0.13 7.38
CA TRP A 188 -1.71 0.32 6.07
C TRP A 188 -1.21 -0.85 5.22
N TYR A 189 -0.38 -1.72 5.81
CA TYR A 189 0.10 -2.94 5.17
C TYR A 189 -1.05 -3.90 4.81
N GLN A 190 -1.92 -4.22 5.76
CA GLN A 190 -3.01 -5.17 5.56
C GLN A 190 -3.97 -4.69 4.46
N ILE A 191 -4.32 -3.41 4.43
CA ILE A 191 -5.17 -2.82 3.39
C ILE A 191 -4.52 -3.02 2.02
N ALA A 192 -3.20 -2.81 1.92
CA ALA A 192 -2.44 -2.99 0.70
C ALA A 192 -2.51 -4.41 0.16
N GLU A 193 -2.22 -5.40 1.01
CA GLU A 193 -2.33 -6.81 0.63
C GLU A 193 -3.76 -7.16 0.23
N THR A 194 -4.73 -6.65 0.98
CA THR A 194 -6.14 -6.95 0.77
C THR A 194 -6.62 -6.49 -0.60
N PHE A 195 -6.31 -5.25 -1.01
CA PHE A 195 -6.77 -4.77 -2.32
C PHE A 195 -6.00 -5.41 -3.49
N ALA A 196 -4.77 -5.86 -3.28
CA ALA A 196 -4.02 -6.56 -4.31
C ALA A 196 -4.59 -7.98 -4.52
N ALA A 197 -4.98 -8.65 -3.43
CA ALA A 197 -5.64 -9.96 -3.48
C ALA A 197 -7.09 -9.88 -3.97
N TYR A 198 -7.80 -8.81 -3.63
CA TYR A 198 -9.24 -8.63 -3.87
C TYR A 198 -9.53 -7.29 -4.57
N PRO A 199 -9.05 -7.08 -5.80
CA PRO A 199 -9.25 -5.83 -6.51
C PRO A 199 -10.73 -5.56 -6.76
N PRO A 200 -11.25 -4.34 -6.52
CA PRO A 200 -12.66 -4.03 -6.74
C PRO A 200 -13.11 -4.27 -8.17
N LEU A 201 -14.35 -4.78 -8.35
CA LEU A 201 -14.92 -5.01 -9.67
C LEU A 201 -14.98 -3.74 -10.53
N SER A 202 -15.20 -2.59 -9.88
CA SER A 202 -15.26 -1.26 -10.51
C SER A 202 -13.94 -0.82 -11.17
N GLY A 203 -12.81 -1.47 -10.83
CA GLY A 203 -11.49 -1.05 -11.27
C GLY A 203 -11.02 0.27 -10.64
N LYS A 204 -11.75 0.79 -9.64
CA LYS A 204 -11.41 2.00 -8.90
C LYS A 204 -11.37 1.68 -7.41
N LEU A 205 -10.43 2.30 -6.69
CA LEU A 205 -10.24 2.10 -5.27
C LEU A 205 -9.73 3.37 -4.59
N PHE A 206 -10.58 3.95 -3.75
CA PHE A 206 -10.26 5.10 -2.92
C PHE A 206 -10.43 4.70 -1.46
N VAL A 207 -9.37 4.73 -0.68
CA VAL A 207 -9.40 4.29 0.71
C VAL A 207 -9.02 5.44 1.62
N THR A 208 -9.80 5.65 2.68
CA THR A 208 -9.46 6.54 3.79
C THR A 208 -9.36 5.71 5.06
N LEU A 209 -8.14 5.60 5.61
CA LEU A 209 -7.88 5.00 6.92
C LEU A 209 -7.80 6.11 7.97
N ASN A 210 -8.73 6.13 8.91
CA ASN A 210 -8.74 7.01 10.08
C ASN A 210 -8.36 6.19 11.32
N VAL A 211 -7.17 6.43 11.84
CA VAL A 211 -6.67 5.80 13.06
C VAL A 211 -6.91 6.74 14.22
N THR A 212 -7.78 6.34 15.15
CA THR A 212 -8.35 7.20 16.19
C THR A 212 -8.41 6.50 17.54
N ASN A 213 -8.90 7.18 18.57
CA ASN A 213 -9.14 6.60 19.89
C ASN A 213 -10.36 5.63 19.98
N THR A 214 -10.87 5.14 18.84
CA THR A 214 -11.91 4.09 18.82
C THR A 214 -11.39 2.78 19.42
N ARG A 215 -12.33 1.89 19.80
CA ARG A 215 -12.04 0.56 20.34
C ARG A 215 -12.27 -0.58 19.36
N ASP A 216 -12.85 -0.28 18.20
CA ASP A 216 -13.15 -1.28 17.19
C ASP A 216 -12.90 -0.76 15.78
N VAL A 217 -12.77 -1.69 14.83
CA VAL A 217 -12.67 -1.40 13.40
C VAL A 217 -14.05 -1.32 12.78
N THR A 218 -14.30 -0.21 12.09
CA THR A 218 -15.48 -0.01 11.25
C THR A 218 -15.02 0.20 9.81
N VAL A 219 -15.70 -0.43 8.86
CA VAL A 219 -15.45 -0.25 7.42
C VAL A 219 -16.76 0.06 6.73
N GLU A 220 -16.81 1.23 6.12
CA GLU A 220 -17.91 1.68 5.28
C GLU A 220 -17.47 1.60 3.83
N VAL A 221 -18.34 1.07 2.97
CA VAL A 221 -18.10 0.95 1.53
C VAL A 221 -19.26 1.64 0.82
N ASP A 222 -18.96 2.47 -0.17
CA ASP A 222 -19.98 3.09 -1.00
C ASP A 222 -20.72 2.08 -1.89
N ASP A 223 -21.80 2.54 -2.50
CA ASP A 223 -22.66 1.70 -3.34
C ASP A 223 -21.93 1.19 -4.60
N THR A 224 -20.87 1.87 -5.04
CA THR A 224 -20.07 1.43 -6.20
C THR A 224 -18.99 0.42 -5.84
N GLY A 225 -18.75 0.18 -4.55
CA GLY A 225 -17.65 -0.67 -4.09
C GLY A 225 -16.27 -0.10 -4.37
N SER A 226 -16.15 1.23 -4.52
CA SER A 226 -14.92 1.92 -4.88
C SER A 226 -14.36 2.76 -3.74
N HIS A 227 -15.20 3.33 -2.87
CA HIS A 227 -14.75 4.15 -1.76
C HIS A 227 -14.88 3.38 -0.44
N PHE A 228 -13.78 3.30 0.29
CA PHE A 228 -13.69 2.65 1.59
C PHE A 228 -13.33 3.69 2.65
N THR A 229 -14.14 3.82 3.69
CA THR A 229 -13.78 4.57 4.89
C THR A 229 -13.58 3.59 6.03
N ILE A 230 -12.35 3.49 6.50
CA ILE A 230 -11.93 2.57 7.56
C ILE A 230 -11.60 3.40 8.79
N THR A 231 -12.28 3.16 9.89
CA THR A 231 -11.96 3.77 11.18
C THR A 231 -11.45 2.68 12.10
N ALA A 232 -10.24 2.84 12.64
CA ALA A 232 -9.55 1.80 13.40
C ALA A 232 -8.86 2.35 14.67
N PRO A 233 -8.68 1.51 15.71
CA PRO A 233 -8.03 1.92 16.95
C PRO A 233 -6.56 2.29 16.77
N ARG A 234 -6.10 3.34 17.45
CA ARG A 234 -4.69 3.74 17.40
C ARG A 234 -3.79 2.84 18.25
N ASP A 235 -4.24 2.51 19.45
CA ASP A 235 -3.34 2.00 20.50
C ASP A 235 -3.67 0.57 20.96
N ILE A 236 -4.89 0.09 20.72
CA ILE A 236 -5.35 -1.22 21.21
C ILE A 236 -5.90 -2.04 20.05
N GLU A 237 -5.32 -3.21 19.83
CA GLU A 237 -5.75 -4.11 18.76
C GLU A 237 -7.20 -4.56 18.97
N ALA A 238 -8.08 -4.26 18.01
CA ALA A 238 -9.44 -4.76 18.01
C ALA A 238 -9.48 -6.26 17.70
N LYS A 239 -10.29 -7.01 18.43
CA LYS A 239 -10.47 -8.44 18.18
C LYS A 239 -10.95 -8.71 16.75
N GLY A 240 -10.19 -9.54 16.02
CA GLY A 240 -10.54 -9.96 14.67
C GLY A 240 -10.48 -8.82 13.64
N TRP A 241 -9.67 -7.79 13.89
CA TRP A 241 -9.57 -6.62 13.01
C TRP A 241 -9.21 -6.99 11.56
N HIS A 242 -8.34 -7.99 11.34
CA HIS A 242 -7.97 -8.48 10.01
C HIS A 242 -9.21 -8.84 9.18
N GLU A 243 -10.07 -9.71 9.73
CA GLU A 243 -11.30 -10.14 9.04
C GLU A 243 -12.29 -8.97 8.83
N LYS A 244 -12.34 -8.03 9.78
CA LYS A 244 -13.19 -6.81 9.64
C LYS A 244 -12.70 -5.91 8.50
N MET A 245 -11.40 -5.80 8.29
CA MET A 245 -10.82 -5.04 7.19
C MET A 245 -10.93 -5.76 5.86
N GLU A 246 -10.69 -7.09 5.82
CA GLU A 246 -10.61 -7.86 4.58
C GLU A 246 -11.98 -8.15 3.95
N LYS A 247 -12.96 -8.54 4.79
CA LYS A 247 -14.28 -9.00 4.32
C LYS A 247 -15.01 -7.99 3.41
N PRO A 248 -14.99 -6.66 3.67
CA PRO A 248 -15.56 -5.67 2.76
C PRO A 248 -14.96 -5.69 1.35
N PHE A 249 -13.63 -5.84 1.21
CA PHE A 249 -12.98 -5.92 -0.09
C PHE A 249 -13.40 -7.18 -0.84
N ARG A 250 -13.38 -8.34 -0.17
CA ARG A 250 -13.83 -9.61 -0.78
C ARG A 250 -15.24 -9.54 -1.32
N LYS A 251 -16.13 -8.79 -0.66
CA LYS A 251 -17.54 -8.65 -1.07
C LYS A 251 -17.69 -7.93 -2.41
N VAL A 252 -16.83 -6.95 -2.70
CA VAL A 252 -16.89 -6.12 -3.92
C VAL A 252 -15.83 -6.48 -4.97
N ALA A 253 -15.01 -7.49 -4.66
CA ALA A 253 -13.92 -7.92 -5.50
C ALA A 253 -14.41 -8.44 -6.86
N ARG A 254 -13.59 -8.22 -7.89
CA ARG A 254 -13.71 -8.96 -9.14
C ARG A 254 -13.50 -10.46 -8.85
N LYS A 255 -14.38 -11.31 -9.39
CA LYS A 255 -14.11 -12.75 -9.42
C LYS A 255 -12.98 -12.98 -10.42
N LEU A 256 -11.80 -13.32 -9.92
CA LEU A 256 -10.65 -13.74 -10.72
C LEU A 256 -10.86 -15.17 -11.24
#